data_AF-A0A2E8MAZ5-F1
#
_entry.id   AF-A0A2E8MAZ5-F1
#
_cell.length_a   1.000
_cell.length_b   1.000
_cell.length_c   1.000
_cell.angle_alpha   90.00
_cell.angle_beta   90.00
_cell.angle_gamma   90.00
#
_symmetry.space_group_name_H-M   'P 1'
#
loop_
_entity.id
_entity.type
_entity.pdbx_description
1 polymer ?
#
loop_
_entity_poly.entity_id
_entity_poly.type
_entity_poly.pdbx_seq_one_letter_code
_entity_poly.pdbx_strand_id
1 'polypeptide(L)'
;GTLDGYSFTFNPTDQEMFFTVITDEGGPNLVDEEVPLDPGTPVRLVFQGTGDVFTCKIFDLSDLTTPVATMETTDSTWTTGASGIFVVTDQNDPANSTDCTFDNYFAAAEEPEPSTEIDIIGFEIDGDELVIEFTSLAGESYGIWNSSGLENWQEVEDSIAGDLGTTTVVRITNPEPAAKKQFFEVRKEQ
;
A
#
# COMPACT_ATOMS: atom_id res chain seq x y z
N GLY A 1 2.20 -7.48 -31.43
CA GLY A 1 3.01 -8.44 -30.68
C GLY A 1 2.17 -9.66 -30.39
N THR A 2 2.45 -10.38 -29.29
CA THR A 2 1.94 -11.75 -29.06
C THR A 2 1.64 -11.99 -27.58
N LEU A 3 1.12 -10.99 -26.87
CA LEU A 3 0.78 -11.13 -25.45
C LEU A 3 -0.41 -12.07 -25.31
N ASP A 4 -0.24 -13.11 -24.50
CA ASP A 4 -1.29 -14.03 -24.06
C ASP A 4 -1.28 -14.04 -22.52
N GLY A 5 -2.45 -14.02 -21.89
CA GLY A 5 -2.54 -14.04 -20.43
C GLY A 5 -3.83 -13.42 -19.89
N TYR A 6 -3.77 -12.99 -18.65
CA TYR A 6 -4.82 -12.21 -18.01
C TYR A 6 -4.32 -10.81 -17.68
N SER A 7 -5.22 -9.84 -17.70
CA SER A 7 -4.95 -8.53 -17.13
C SER A 7 -6.07 -8.07 -16.21
N PHE A 8 -5.66 -7.47 -15.10
CA PHE A 8 -6.49 -6.57 -14.31
C PHE A 8 -6.04 -5.15 -14.63
N THR A 9 -6.95 -4.36 -15.20
CA THR A 9 -6.67 -2.99 -15.64
C THR A 9 -7.59 -2.03 -14.89
N PHE A 10 -7.05 -0.87 -14.51
CA PHE A 10 -7.82 0.26 -13.99
C PHE A 10 -7.69 1.43 -14.97
N ASN A 11 -8.82 1.94 -15.44
CA ASN A 11 -8.91 3.17 -16.22
C ASN A 11 -9.43 4.30 -15.31
N PRO A 12 -8.56 5.23 -14.88
CA PRO A 12 -8.96 6.30 -13.97
C PRO A 12 -9.85 7.35 -14.64
N THR A 13 -9.78 7.51 -15.97
CA THR A 13 -10.61 8.48 -16.70
C THR A 13 -12.07 8.03 -16.74
N ASP A 14 -12.28 6.74 -16.99
CA ASP A 14 -13.63 6.14 -17.03
C ASP A 14 -14.09 5.65 -15.66
N GLN A 15 -13.24 5.75 -14.63
CA GLN A 15 -13.53 5.27 -13.27
C GLN A 15 -13.97 3.81 -13.27
N GLU A 16 -13.26 2.96 -14.01
CA GLU A 16 -13.65 1.58 -14.23
C GLU A 16 -12.44 0.65 -14.16
N MET A 17 -12.64 -0.52 -13.56
CA MET A 17 -11.71 -1.63 -13.62
C MET A 17 -12.29 -2.75 -14.46
N PHE A 18 -11.42 -3.54 -15.10
CA PHE A 18 -11.82 -4.70 -15.89
C PHE A 18 -10.80 -5.82 -15.85
N PHE A 19 -11.32 -7.05 -15.94
CA PHE A 19 -10.54 -8.27 -16.10
C PHE A 19 -10.62 -8.76 -17.54
N THR A 20 -9.48 -8.89 -18.22
CA THR A 20 -9.40 -9.29 -19.64
C THR A 20 -8.70 -10.63 -19.79
N VAL A 21 -9.27 -11.50 -20.62
CA VAL A 21 -8.56 -12.69 -21.13
C VAL A 21 -7.91 -12.30 -22.44
N ILE A 22 -6.59 -12.22 -22.46
CA ILE A 22 -5.81 -11.77 -23.61
C ILE A 22 -5.34 -13.00 -24.41
N THR A 23 -5.62 -12.99 -25.71
CA THR A 23 -5.09 -13.90 -26.73
C THR A 23 -4.65 -13.09 -27.94
N ASP A 24 -3.36 -13.18 -28.30
CA ASP A 24 -2.73 -12.43 -29.39
C ASP A 24 -2.96 -10.91 -29.28
N GLU A 25 -2.70 -10.35 -28.08
CA GLU A 25 -2.88 -8.93 -27.71
C GLU A 25 -4.32 -8.38 -27.75
N GLY A 26 -5.30 -9.22 -28.04
CA GLY A 26 -6.71 -8.84 -27.98
C GLY A 26 -7.48 -9.74 -27.03
N GLY A 27 -8.74 -9.41 -26.77
CA GLY A 27 -9.63 -10.30 -26.04
C GLY A 27 -10.79 -9.59 -25.37
N PRO A 28 -11.78 -10.36 -24.88
CA PRO A 28 -12.92 -9.80 -24.18
C PRO A 28 -12.55 -9.44 -22.74
N ASN A 29 -13.15 -8.37 -22.24
CA ASN A 29 -13.33 -8.21 -20.79
C ASN A 29 -14.37 -9.24 -20.33
N LEU A 30 -14.04 -10.02 -19.31
CA LEU A 30 -14.98 -10.97 -18.70
C LEU A 30 -15.93 -10.29 -17.73
N VAL A 31 -15.42 -9.28 -17.04
CA VAL A 31 -16.14 -8.51 -16.02
C VAL A 31 -15.49 -7.13 -15.90
N ASP A 32 -16.31 -6.15 -15.57
CA ASP A 32 -16.00 -4.76 -15.30
C ASP A 32 -16.71 -4.32 -13.99
N GLU A 33 -16.17 -3.30 -13.32
CA GLU A 33 -16.72 -2.74 -12.08
C GLU A 33 -16.38 -1.24 -11.99
N GLU A 34 -17.30 -0.45 -11.45
CA GLU A 34 -17.09 0.98 -11.19
C GLU A 34 -16.09 1.19 -10.04
N VAL A 35 -15.24 2.20 -10.18
CA VAL A 35 -14.18 2.57 -9.24
C VAL A 35 -14.36 4.05 -8.90
N PRO A 36 -15.02 4.40 -7.78
CA PRO A 36 -15.40 5.77 -7.47
C PRO A 36 -14.21 6.60 -6.94
N LEU A 37 -13.18 6.77 -7.77
CA LEU A 37 -11.97 7.54 -7.47
C LEU A 37 -11.73 8.62 -8.53
N ASP A 38 -11.40 9.83 -8.09
CA ASP A 38 -11.03 10.90 -9.01
C ASP A 38 -9.75 10.55 -9.80
N PRO A 39 -9.66 10.90 -11.10
CA PRO A 39 -8.44 10.72 -11.86
C PRO A 39 -7.23 11.39 -11.20
N GLY A 40 -6.13 10.64 -11.08
CA GLY A 40 -4.90 11.11 -10.43
C GLY A 40 -4.78 10.76 -8.95
N THR A 41 -5.81 10.17 -8.34
CA THR A 41 -5.71 9.59 -7.00
C THR A 41 -4.72 8.42 -7.00
N PRO A 42 -3.69 8.42 -6.12
CA PRO A 42 -2.79 7.29 -5.96
C PRO A 42 -3.54 6.07 -5.42
N VAL A 43 -3.25 4.88 -5.96
CA VAL A 43 -3.94 3.64 -5.59
C VAL A 43 -2.97 2.49 -5.34
N ARG A 44 -3.43 1.51 -4.56
CA ARG A 44 -2.84 0.17 -4.52
C ARG A 44 -3.72 -0.78 -5.33
N LEU A 45 -3.12 -1.44 -6.32
CA LEU A 45 -3.76 -2.50 -7.11
C LEU A 45 -3.36 -3.86 -6.55
N VAL A 46 -4.33 -4.74 -6.32
CA VAL A 46 -4.09 -6.12 -5.88
C VAL A 46 -4.75 -7.09 -6.86
N PHE A 47 -3.95 -7.99 -7.43
CA PHE A 47 -4.41 -9.06 -8.30
C PHE A 47 -4.05 -10.41 -7.67
N GLN A 48 -5.05 -11.26 -7.44
CA GLN A 48 -4.89 -12.59 -6.87
C GLN A 48 -5.55 -13.63 -7.77
N GLY A 49 -4.85 -14.72 -8.06
CA GLY A 49 -5.37 -15.87 -8.80
C GLY A 49 -5.12 -17.17 -8.03
N THR A 50 -6.17 -17.94 -7.75
CA THR A 50 -6.08 -19.25 -7.10
C THR A 50 -6.86 -20.28 -7.91
N GLY A 51 -6.14 -21.17 -8.60
CA GLY A 51 -6.75 -22.05 -9.59
C GLY A 51 -7.39 -21.21 -10.70
N ASP A 52 -8.68 -21.41 -10.93
CA ASP A 52 -9.45 -20.70 -11.95
C ASP A 52 -10.17 -19.46 -11.40
N VAL A 53 -9.97 -19.10 -10.12
CA VAL A 53 -10.64 -17.97 -9.46
C VAL A 53 -9.70 -16.78 -9.38
N PHE A 54 -10.20 -15.61 -9.75
CA PHE A 54 -9.48 -14.35 -9.71
C PHE A 54 -10.20 -13.32 -8.85
N THR A 55 -9.44 -12.62 -8.02
CA THR A 55 -9.91 -11.49 -7.22
C THR A 55 -9.03 -10.27 -7.54
N CYS A 56 -9.67 -9.16 -7.89
CA CYS A 56 -9.03 -7.88 -8.17
C CYS A 56 -9.55 -6.85 -7.18
N LYS A 57 -8.66 -6.07 -6.58
CA LYS A 57 -9.02 -5.00 -5.64
C LYS A 57 -8.26 -3.74 -5.94
N ILE A 58 -8.93 -2.61 -5.77
CA ILE A 58 -8.34 -1.27 -5.76
C ILE A 58 -8.55 -0.70 -4.37
N PHE A 59 -7.48 -0.14 -3.81
CA PHE A 59 -7.52 0.64 -2.58
C PHE A 59 -7.09 2.07 -2.90
N ASP A 60 -7.74 3.04 -2.28
CA ASP A 60 -7.19 4.39 -2.17
C ASP A 60 -5.89 4.29 -1.33
N LEU A 61 -4.81 4.93 -1.76
CA LEU A 61 -3.55 4.89 -1.00
C LEU A 61 -3.72 5.49 0.41
N SER A 62 -4.74 6.32 0.62
CA SER A 62 -5.11 6.87 1.92
C SER A 62 -5.86 5.92 2.86
N ASP A 63 -6.41 4.82 2.33
CA ASP A 63 -7.03 3.78 3.14
C ASP A 63 -6.81 2.40 2.50
N LEU A 64 -5.79 1.69 3.00
CA LEU A 64 -5.45 0.34 2.55
C LEU A 64 -6.24 -0.76 3.28
N THR A 65 -7.12 -0.39 4.21
CA THR A 65 -7.92 -1.36 4.99
C THR A 65 -9.22 -1.71 4.30
N THR A 66 -9.77 -0.78 3.51
CA THR A 66 -11.05 -0.95 2.82
C THR A 66 -10.85 -0.75 1.31
N PRO A 67 -11.11 -1.77 0.48
CA PRO A 67 -11.02 -1.59 -0.97
C PRO A 67 -12.13 -0.64 -1.45
N VAL A 68 -11.79 0.27 -2.36
CA VAL A 68 -12.76 1.15 -3.02
C VAL A 68 -13.58 0.40 -4.08
N ALA A 69 -13.00 -0.64 -4.67
CA ALA A 69 -13.65 -1.53 -5.61
C ALA A 69 -13.08 -2.95 -5.48
N THR A 70 -13.94 -3.95 -5.63
CA THR A 70 -13.57 -5.36 -5.63
C THR A 70 -14.31 -6.07 -6.74
N MET A 71 -13.59 -6.91 -7.48
CA MET A 71 -14.13 -7.70 -8.58
C MET A 71 -13.65 -9.13 -8.44
N GLU A 72 -14.54 -10.08 -8.71
CA GLU A 72 -14.24 -11.51 -8.75
C GLU A 72 -14.70 -12.12 -10.06
N THR A 73 -13.91 -13.04 -10.62
CA THR A 73 -14.27 -13.79 -11.82
C THR A 73 -13.61 -15.15 -11.84
N THR A 74 -13.97 -15.97 -12.82
CA THR A 74 -13.35 -17.27 -13.04
C THR A 74 -13.01 -17.50 -14.50
N ASP A 75 -11.79 -17.99 -14.78
CA ASP A 75 -11.37 -18.43 -16.10
C ASP A 75 -10.27 -19.50 -15.99
N SER A 76 -10.21 -20.42 -16.97
CA SER A 76 -9.29 -21.57 -16.97
C SER A 76 -8.39 -21.63 -18.21
N THR A 77 -8.36 -20.57 -19.02
CA THR A 77 -7.62 -20.51 -20.29
C THR A 77 -6.12 -20.61 -20.06
N TRP A 78 -5.60 -19.82 -19.13
CA TRP A 78 -4.19 -19.76 -18.78
C TRP A 78 -3.98 -20.24 -17.35
N THR A 79 -3.16 -21.28 -17.17
CA THR A 79 -2.95 -21.91 -15.84
C THR A 79 -1.60 -21.54 -15.22
N THR A 80 -0.69 -20.96 -16.00
CA THR A 80 0.63 -20.48 -15.56
C THR A 80 1.05 -19.30 -16.42
N GLY A 81 1.84 -18.38 -15.86
CA GLY A 81 2.39 -17.25 -16.61
C GLY A 81 3.43 -16.50 -15.78
N ALA A 82 4.02 -15.49 -16.39
CA ALA A 82 4.83 -14.50 -15.68
C ALA A 82 3.92 -13.37 -15.19
N SER A 83 4.15 -12.88 -13.97
CA SER A 83 3.53 -11.66 -13.47
C SER A 83 4.31 -10.45 -13.96
N GLY A 84 3.62 -9.35 -14.22
CA GLY A 84 4.24 -8.11 -14.64
C GLY A 84 3.24 -6.95 -14.60
N ILE A 85 3.74 -5.78 -14.97
CA ILE A 85 2.97 -4.54 -15.06
C ILE A 85 3.13 -4.01 -16.48
N PHE A 86 2.07 -3.43 -17.02
CA PHE A 86 2.12 -2.69 -18.26
C PHE A 86 1.17 -1.50 -18.21
N VAL A 87 1.36 -0.57 -19.14
CA VAL A 87 0.48 0.59 -19.35
C VAL A 87 -0.10 0.47 -20.75
N VAL A 88 -1.39 0.70 -20.88
CA VAL A 88 -2.10 0.73 -22.17
C VAL A 88 -2.65 2.11 -22.43
N THR A 89 -2.57 2.52 -23.69
CA THR A 89 -3.31 3.67 -24.24
C THR A 89 -4.62 3.17 -24.82
N ASP A 90 -5.68 3.99 -24.74
CA ASP A 90 -6.91 3.69 -25.46
C ASP A 90 -6.62 3.55 -26.97
N GLN A 91 -7.08 2.45 -27.57
CA GLN A 91 -6.99 2.22 -29.01
C GLN A 91 -7.65 3.33 -29.84
N ASN A 92 -8.62 4.04 -29.26
CA ASN A 92 -9.33 5.15 -29.89
C ASN A 92 -8.55 6.48 -29.78
N ASP A 93 -7.51 6.53 -28.96
CA ASP A 93 -6.63 7.68 -28.81
C ASP A 93 -5.13 7.29 -28.83
N PRO A 94 -4.67 6.65 -29.93
CA PRO A 94 -3.31 6.10 -30.00
C PRO A 94 -2.21 7.17 -30.11
N ALA A 95 -2.60 8.45 -30.27
CA ALA A 95 -1.67 9.56 -30.42
C ALA A 95 -1.24 10.15 -29.07
N ASN A 96 -2.03 9.94 -28.01
CA ASN A 96 -1.74 10.43 -26.68
C ASN A 96 -1.05 9.34 -25.86
N SER A 97 0.14 9.63 -25.37
CA SER A 97 0.87 8.74 -24.48
C SER A 97 0.21 8.72 -23.10
N THR A 98 -0.05 7.54 -22.57
CA THR A 98 -0.40 7.36 -21.16
C THR A 98 0.88 7.34 -20.33
N ASP A 99 0.93 8.18 -19.30
CA ASP A 99 2.01 8.19 -18.31
C ASP A 99 1.50 7.58 -17.00
N CYS A 100 2.28 6.68 -16.41
CA CYS A 100 1.96 6.02 -15.17
C CYS A 100 3.26 5.65 -14.43
N THR A 101 3.26 5.80 -13.12
CA THR A 101 4.36 5.40 -12.26
C THR A 101 3.90 4.26 -11.35
N PHE A 102 4.78 3.29 -11.14
CA PHE A 102 4.55 2.16 -10.24
C PHE A 102 5.67 2.14 -9.21
N ASP A 103 5.29 1.86 -7.97
CA ASP A 103 6.20 1.62 -6.86
C ASP A 103 5.70 0.41 -6.05
N ASN A 104 6.58 -0.17 -5.23
CA ASN A 104 6.27 -1.30 -4.36
C ASN A 104 5.66 -2.53 -5.09
N TYR A 105 6.12 -2.81 -6.31
CA TYR A 105 5.71 -4.02 -7.02
C TYR A 105 6.15 -5.27 -6.27
N PHE A 106 5.18 -6.13 -5.96
CA PHE A 106 5.39 -7.41 -5.31
C PHE A 106 4.52 -8.48 -5.98
N ALA A 107 5.13 -9.63 -6.30
CA ALA A 107 4.43 -10.80 -6.82
C ALA A 107 4.96 -12.05 -6.15
N ALA A 108 4.06 -12.79 -5.50
CA ALA A 108 4.35 -14.04 -4.81
C ALA A 108 3.12 -14.95 -4.87
N ALA A 109 3.30 -16.20 -4.41
CA ALA A 109 2.20 -17.17 -4.33
C ALA A 109 1.18 -16.84 -3.23
N GLU A 110 1.57 -16.05 -2.23
CA GLU A 110 0.74 -15.63 -1.11
C GLU A 110 0.89 -14.11 -0.92
N GLU A 111 -0.18 -13.46 -0.43
CA GLU A 111 -0.11 -12.03 -0.07
C GLU A 111 0.88 -11.86 1.10
N PRO A 112 1.76 -10.85 1.07
CA PRO A 112 2.65 -10.62 2.19
C PRO A 112 1.83 -10.15 3.39
N GLU A 113 2.00 -10.82 4.53
CA GLU A 113 1.45 -10.35 5.79
C GLU A 113 2.06 -8.97 6.11
N PRO A 114 1.24 -7.97 6.49
CA PRO A 114 1.78 -6.69 6.93
C PRO A 114 2.68 -6.94 8.14
N SER A 115 3.91 -6.41 8.09
CA SER A 115 4.82 -6.53 9.23
C SER A 115 4.18 -5.89 10.46
N THR A 116 4.14 -6.63 11.56
CA THR A 116 3.76 -6.12 12.88
C THR A 116 4.96 -5.68 13.70
N GLU A 117 6.17 -5.82 13.15
CA GLU A 117 7.39 -5.36 13.80
C GLU A 117 7.46 -3.83 13.74
N ILE A 118 7.70 -3.23 14.91
CA ILE A 118 7.99 -1.82 15.04
C ILE A 118 9.50 -1.68 15.15
N ASP A 119 10.12 -1.16 14.09
CA ASP A 119 11.52 -0.80 14.03
C ASP A 119 11.65 0.71 14.07
N ILE A 120 12.54 1.21 14.93
CA ILE A 120 12.95 2.63 14.89
C ILE A 120 13.98 2.76 13.77
N ILE A 121 13.63 3.51 12.74
CA ILE A 121 14.40 3.73 11.51
C ILE A 121 15.26 4.99 11.64
N GLY A 122 14.70 6.03 12.25
CA GLY A 122 15.34 7.33 12.42
C GLY A 122 15.17 7.85 13.85
N PHE A 123 16.21 8.48 14.36
CA PHE A 123 16.21 9.09 15.70
C PHE A 123 17.13 10.32 15.69
N GLU A 124 16.54 11.51 15.82
CA GLU A 124 17.25 12.78 15.77
C GLU A 124 16.76 13.74 16.87
N ILE A 125 17.67 14.57 17.39
CA ILE A 125 17.30 15.71 18.23
C ILE A 125 17.36 16.97 17.36
N ASP A 126 16.21 17.62 17.18
CA ASP A 126 16.08 18.89 16.46
C ASP A 126 15.66 19.98 17.45
N GLY A 127 16.61 20.79 17.90
CA GLY A 127 16.37 21.77 18.96
C GLY A 127 16.01 21.11 20.30
N ASP A 128 14.80 21.37 20.79
CA ASP A 128 14.20 20.75 21.98
C ASP A 128 13.26 19.58 21.66
N GLU A 129 13.08 19.26 20.38
CA GLU A 129 12.28 18.14 19.92
C GLU A 129 13.12 16.87 19.71
N LEU A 130 12.51 15.74 19.98
CA LEU A 130 12.95 14.43 19.56
C LEU A 130 12.11 14.00 18.36
N VAL A 131 12.79 13.72 17.25
CA VAL A 131 12.21 13.21 16.01
C VAL A 131 12.46 11.71 15.94
N ILE A 132 11.38 10.92 15.91
CA ILE A 132 11.44 9.47 15.78
C ILE A 132 10.74 9.08 14.49
N GLU A 133 11.44 8.33 13.64
CA GLU A 133 10.87 7.66 12.48
C GLU A 133 10.83 6.16 12.76
N PHE A 134 9.68 5.54 12.57
CA PHE A 134 9.48 4.13 12.87
C PHE A 134 8.56 3.45 11.86
N THR A 135 8.67 2.12 11.71
CA THR A 135 7.75 1.35 10.87
C THR A 135 6.34 1.38 11.45
N SER A 136 5.36 1.64 10.60
CA SER A 136 3.97 1.81 11.01
C SER A 136 3.02 1.33 9.92
N LEU A 137 1.79 1.06 10.34
CA LEU A 137 0.65 0.76 9.49
C LEU A 137 -0.40 1.87 9.61
N ALA A 138 -0.91 2.33 8.46
CA ALA A 138 -1.99 3.30 8.41
C ALA A 138 -3.26 2.76 9.10
N GLY A 139 -3.95 3.63 9.85
CA GLY A 139 -5.16 3.27 10.61
C GLY A 139 -4.89 2.64 11.98
N GLU A 140 -3.63 2.31 12.29
CA GLU A 140 -3.22 1.87 13.62
C GLU A 140 -2.78 3.07 14.48
N SER A 141 -2.81 2.88 15.80
CA SER A 141 -2.40 3.89 16.78
C SER A 141 -1.16 3.44 17.54
N TYR A 142 -0.28 4.39 17.84
CA TYR A 142 1.00 4.17 18.50
C TYR A 142 1.20 5.16 19.65
N GLY A 143 2.03 4.78 20.61
CA GLY A 143 2.52 5.68 21.64
C GLY A 143 4.05 5.65 21.73
N ILE A 144 4.59 6.62 22.47
CA ILE A 144 6.02 6.71 22.80
C ILE A 144 6.18 6.67 24.31
N TRP A 145 7.04 5.76 24.78
CA TRP A 145 7.40 5.64 26.18
C TRP A 145 8.86 6.01 26.40
N ASN A 146 9.14 6.65 27.54
CA ASN A 146 10.46 7.02 27.99
C ASN A 146 10.87 6.26 29.26
N SER A 147 12.16 6.00 29.39
CA SER A 147 12.77 5.51 30.62
C SER A 147 14.18 6.08 30.78
N SER A 148 14.60 6.32 32.02
CA SER A 148 15.99 6.67 32.36
C SER A 148 16.91 5.45 32.54
N GLY A 149 16.34 4.24 32.64
CA GLY A 149 17.04 3.05 33.10
C GLY A 149 16.64 1.72 32.45
N LEU A 150 15.81 1.74 31.39
CA LEU A 150 15.13 0.55 30.82
C LEU A 150 14.15 -0.12 31.79
N GLU A 151 13.64 0.65 32.74
CA GLU A 151 12.65 0.25 33.74
C GLU A 151 11.68 1.41 34.00
N ASN A 152 10.52 1.14 34.62
CA ASN A 152 9.55 2.17 35.01
C ASN A 152 9.16 3.11 33.85
N TRP A 153 8.83 2.53 32.70
CA TRP A 153 8.47 3.27 31.49
C TRP A 153 7.28 4.20 31.71
N GLN A 154 7.42 5.45 31.24
CA GLN A 154 6.39 6.48 31.30
C GLN A 154 5.98 6.86 29.88
N GLU A 155 4.68 6.97 29.65
CA GLU A 155 4.14 7.44 28.38
C GLU A 155 4.44 8.94 28.22
N VAL A 156 4.89 9.32 27.03
CA VAL A 156 5.26 10.70 26.68
C VAL A 156 4.31 11.27 25.64
N GLU A 157 3.87 10.42 24.70
CA GLU A 157 2.91 10.75 23.66
C GLU A 157 2.09 9.49 23.37
N ASP A 158 0.80 9.66 23.10
CA ASP A 158 -0.16 8.59 22.83
C ASP A 158 -0.94 8.91 21.55
N SER A 159 -1.78 7.97 21.11
CA SER A 159 -2.72 8.20 20.00
C SER A 159 -2.08 8.69 18.69
N ILE A 160 -0.81 8.34 18.44
CA ILE A 160 -0.10 8.71 17.21
C ILE A 160 -0.66 7.85 16.08
N ALA A 161 -1.37 8.49 15.16
CA ALA A 161 -1.89 7.80 13.98
C ALA A 161 -0.74 7.36 13.06
N GLY A 162 -0.78 6.11 12.62
CA GLY A 162 0.13 5.64 11.58
C GLY A 162 -0.09 6.41 10.27
N ASP A 163 0.99 6.98 9.74
CA ASP A 163 1.00 7.68 8.46
C ASP A 163 0.72 6.72 7.28
N LEU A 164 0.28 7.29 6.16
CA LEU A 164 0.15 6.56 4.90
C LEU A 164 1.53 6.10 4.42
N GLY A 165 1.65 4.82 4.11
CA GLY A 165 2.92 4.19 3.74
C GLY A 165 3.35 3.15 4.76
N THR A 166 4.66 3.00 4.95
CA THR A 166 5.25 1.99 5.85
C THR A 166 5.94 2.58 7.07
N THR A 167 5.95 3.92 7.19
CA THR A 167 6.70 4.64 8.22
C THR A 167 5.94 5.86 8.72
N THR A 168 6.04 6.14 10.02
CA THR A 168 5.52 7.35 10.65
C THR A 168 6.67 8.16 11.19
N VAL A 169 6.60 9.49 11.03
CA VAL A 169 7.54 10.42 11.66
C VAL A 169 6.82 11.24 12.71
N VAL A 170 7.21 11.06 13.97
CA VAL A 170 6.66 11.81 15.09
C VAL A 170 7.70 12.75 15.67
N ARG A 171 7.23 13.93 16.08
CA ARG A 171 8.01 14.94 16.80
C ARG A 171 7.40 15.13 18.17
N ILE A 172 8.19 14.89 19.21
CA ILE A 172 7.77 15.11 20.60
C ILE A 172 8.74 16.06 21.29
N THR A 173 8.27 16.81 22.28
CA THR A 173 9.18 17.57 23.14
C THR A 173 10.04 16.58 23.93
N ASN A 174 11.36 16.77 23.97
CA ASN A 174 12.24 15.93 24.79
C ASN A 174 11.80 16.02 26.27
N PRO A 175 11.38 14.91 26.91
CA PRO A 175 10.80 14.96 28.25
C PRO A 175 11.84 15.33 29.32
N GLU A 176 13.13 15.02 29.10
CA GLU A 176 14.20 15.33 30.06
C GLU A 176 15.48 15.85 29.38
N PRO A 177 15.50 17.05 28.77
CA PRO A 177 16.60 17.53 27.92
C PRO A 177 17.96 17.66 28.65
N ALA A 178 17.94 17.72 29.98
CA ALA A 178 19.15 17.75 30.81
C ALA A 178 19.68 16.35 31.21
N ALA A 179 18.92 15.28 30.95
CA ALA A 179 19.30 13.92 31.30
C ALA A 179 20.50 13.46 30.46
N LYS A 180 21.47 12.81 31.12
CA LYS A 180 22.67 12.27 30.44
C LYS A 180 22.36 11.05 29.58
N LYS A 181 21.26 10.36 29.88
CA LYS A 181 20.82 9.17 29.19
C LYS A 181 19.31 9.02 29.35
N GLN A 182 18.66 8.71 28.25
CA GLN A 182 17.25 8.34 28.18
C GLN A 182 17.10 7.21 27.16
N PHE A 183 16.02 6.48 27.28
CA PHE A 183 15.62 5.41 26.38
C PHE A 183 14.19 5.64 25.94
N PHE A 184 13.90 5.29 24.70
CA PHE A 184 12.58 5.42 24.11
C PHE A 184 12.14 4.10 23.52
N GLU A 185 10.85 3.84 23.60
CA GLU A 185 10.18 2.69 22.99
C GLU A 185 8.92 3.18 22.29
N VAL A 186 8.70 2.72 21.07
CA VAL A 186 7.44 2.90 20.37
C VAL A 186 6.62 1.63 20.53
N ARG A 187 5.35 1.76 20.90
CA ARG A 187 4.44 0.60 21.01
C ARG A 187 3.18 0.88 20.22
N LYS A 188 2.63 -0.16 19.60
CA LYS A 188 1.28 -0.16 19.07
C LYS A 188 0.27 -0.22 20.22
N GLU A 189 -0.75 0.62 20.16
CA GLU A 189 -1.86 0.63 21.11
C GLU A 189 -2.87 -0.47 20.76
N GLN A 190 -3.58 -0.99 21.78
CA GLN A 190 -4.57 -2.07 21.62
C GLN A 190 -5.99 -1.55 21.44
#